data_AF-A0A2E7LUM8-F1
#
_entry.id   AF-A0A2E7LUM8-F1
#
_cell.length_a   1.000
_cell.length_b   1.000
_cell.length_c   1.000
_cell.angle_alpha   90.00
_cell.angle_beta   90.00
_cell.angle_gamma   90.00
#
_symmetry.space_group_name_H-M   'P 1'
#
loop_
_entity.id
_entity.type
_entity.pdbx_description
1 polymer ?
#
loop_
_entity_poly.entity_id
_entity_poly.type
_entity_poly.pdbx_seq_one_letter_code
_entity_poly.pdbx_strand_id
1 'polypeptide(L)'
;MAEMNEIEAFLNEIAEDSKGDTPTRYINRDRMDASINEETGTSELFSGYIFEGYTEGIEGNYGESTAVRVIRPTDGRRLTLWLTGFEKEHFASAVSNWTQDGASFPMVVKFLRHKQMSKNGREYNRFSAQLLNFGDSVTVPPVPEDQYEDVE
;
A
#
# COMPACT_ATOMS: atom_id res chain seq x y z
N MET A 1 -39.98 11.81 -18.15
CA MET A 1 -39.16 13.05 -18.16
C MET A 1 -38.82 13.57 -16.76
N ALA A 2 -39.37 13.01 -15.66
CA ALA A 2 -38.98 13.39 -14.29
C ALA A 2 -37.67 12.73 -13.81
N GLU A 3 -37.45 11.45 -14.13
CA GLU A 3 -36.25 10.68 -13.70
C GLU A 3 -34.92 11.20 -14.28
N MET A 4 -34.94 11.83 -15.47
CA MET A 4 -33.73 12.35 -16.11
C MET A 4 -33.14 13.55 -15.34
N ASN A 5 -34.00 14.31 -14.65
CA ASN A 5 -33.62 15.48 -13.86
C ASN A 5 -33.01 15.09 -12.49
N GLU A 6 -33.47 14.00 -11.89
CA GLU A 6 -32.90 13.48 -10.62
C GLU A 6 -31.52 12.87 -10.82
N ILE A 7 -31.30 12.15 -11.93
CA ILE A 7 -29.97 11.63 -12.29
C ILE A 7 -29.00 12.79 -12.54
N GLU A 8 -29.42 13.81 -13.30
CA GLU A 8 -28.58 15.00 -13.55
C GLU A 8 -28.31 15.80 -12.26
N ALA A 9 -29.29 15.93 -11.37
CA ALA A 9 -29.10 16.55 -10.05
C ALA A 9 -28.09 15.78 -9.20
N PHE A 10 -28.23 14.45 -9.12
CA PHE A 10 -27.30 13.59 -8.38
C PHE A 10 -25.88 13.62 -8.97
N LEU A 11 -25.74 13.62 -10.30
CA LEU A 11 -24.45 13.77 -10.97
C LEU A 11 -23.83 15.14 -10.72
N ASN A 12 -24.64 16.20 -10.64
CA ASN A 12 -24.17 17.54 -10.27
C ASN A 12 -23.77 17.63 -8.80
N GLU A 13 -24.51 17.00 -7.89
CA GLU A 13 -24.12 16.90 -6.47
C GLU A 13 -22.77 16.17 -6.32
N ILE A 14 -22.58 15.05 -7.02
CA ILE A 14 -21.27 14.36 -7.07
C ILE A 14 -20.18 15.26 -7.68
N ALA A 15 -20.51 16.00 -8.75
CA ALA A 15 -19.57 16.91 -9.40
C ALA A 15 -19.22 18.13 -8.52
N GLU A 16 -20.11 18.55 -7.63
CA GLU A 16 -19.88 19.63 -6.67
C GLU A 16 -19.09 19.14 -5.45
N ASP A 17 -19.38 17.94 -4.95
CA ASP A 17 -18.61 17.30 -3.89
C ASP A 17 -17.18 16.94 -4.34
N SER A 18 -16.98 16.59 -5.62
CA SER A 18 -15.65 16.31 -6.19
C SER A 18 -14.85 17.57 -6.56
N LYS A 19 -15.44 18.77 -6.47
CA LYS A 19 -14.70 20.05 -6.55
C LYS A 19 -13.97 20.42 -5.25
N GLY A 20 -13.97 19.53 -4.26
CA GLY A 20 -13.04 19.59 -3.13
C GLY A 20 -11.60 19.32 -3.59
N ASP A 21 -10.88 20.41 -3.85
CA ASP A 21 -9.41 20.50 -3.94
C ASP A 21 -8.78 19.44 -4.87
N THR A 22 -8.83 19.68 -6.20
CA THR A 22 -7.90 19.00 -7.11
C THR A 22 -6.51 19.26 -6.54
N PRO A 23 -5.77 18.22 -6.07
CA PRO A 23 -4.52 18.46 -5.39
C PRO A 23 -3.59 19.20 -6.35
N THR A 24 -3.29 20.45 -6.03
CA THR A 24 -2.32 21.27 -6.79
C THR A 24 -0.91 20.68 -6.70
N ARG A 25 -0.73 19.70 -5.81
CA ARG A 25 0.51 18.97 -5.57
C ARG A 25 0.22 17.49 -5.45
N TYR A 26 1.05 16.65 -6.07
CA TYR A 26 1.06 15.21 -5.81
C TYR A 26 2.18 14.82 -4.87
N ILE A 27 2.03 13.67 -4.22
CA ILE A 27 3.05 13.11 -3.33
C ILE A 27 3.96 12.20 -4.16
N ASN A 28 5.22 12.62 -4.34
CA ASN A 28 6.26 11.75 -4.87
C ASN A 28 6.61 10.67 -3.85
N ARG A 29 6.42 9.41 -4.25
CA ARG A 29 6.67 8.23 -3.41
C ARG A 29 7.92 7.52 -3.87
N ASP A 30 8.99 7.68 -3.12
CA ASP A 30 10.22 6.92 -3.34
C ASP A 30 9.97 5.41 -3.21
N ARG A 31 10.75 4.62 -3.94
CA ARG A 31 10.73 3.16 -3.74
C ARG A 31 11.28 2.82 -2.35
N MET A 32 10.55 1.98 -1.62
CA MET A 32 11.07 1.40 -0.38
C MET A 32 12.12 0.33 -0.69
N ASP A 33 13.31 0.46 -0.10
CA ASP A 33 14.27 -0.64 -0.08
C ASP A 33 13.90 -1.63 1.03
N ALA A 34 13.51 -2.82 0.62
CA ALA A 34 13.23 -3.96 1.48
C ALA A 34 13.88 -5.21 0.87
N SER A 35 15.11 -5.08 0.41
CA SER A 35 15.84 -6.16 -0.24
C SER A 35 16.14 -7.32 0.72
N ILE A 36 16.10 -8.55 0.22
CA ILE A 36 16.51 -9.74 0.98
C ILE A 36 18.03 -9.79 0.96
N ASN A 37 18.66 -9.90 2.13
CA ASN A 37 20.09 -10.17 2.22
C ASN A 37 20.33 -11.65 1.83
N GLU A 38 21.15 -11.87 0.79
CA GLU A 38 21.40 -13.20 0.22
C GLU A 38 22.15 -14.15 1.17
N GLU A 39 22.92 -13.63 2.13
CA GLU A 39 23.64 -14.46 3.12
C GLU A 39 22.70 -14.99 4.20
N THR A 40 21.77 -14.15 4.66
CA THR A 40 20.84 -14.49 5.75
C THR A 40 19.52 -15.06 5.24
N GLY A 41 19.19 -14.85 3.97
CA GLY A 41 17.90 -15.20 3.38
C GLY A 41 16.74 -14.34 3.89
N THR A 42 17.01 -13.22 4.56
CA THR A 42 15.98 -12.32 5.13
C THR A 42 16.28 -10.86 4.84
N SER A 43 15.25 -10.03 4.68
CA SER A 43 15.38 -8.58 4.80
C SER A 43 15.50 -8.17 6.26
N GLU A 44 15.72 -6.87 6.49
CA GLU A 44 15.47 -6.28 7.81
C GLU A 44 14.01 -6.48 8.24
N LEU A 45 13.78 -6.35 9.54
CA LEU A 45 12.46 -6.41 10.15
C LEU A 45 11.87 -5.00 10.25
N PHE A 46 10.87 -4.73 9.40
CA PHE A 46 10.23 -3.43 9.31
C PHE A 46 9.04 -3.37 10.27
N SER A 47 9.18 -2.68 11.40
CA SER A 47 8.16 -2.61 12.46
C SER A 47 7.58 -1.21 12.58
N GLY A 48 6.25 -1.11 12.73
CA GLY A 48 5.54 0.15 12.93
C GLY A 48 5.26 0.93 11.64
N TYR A 49 5.57 0.36 10.48
CA TYR A 49 5.23 0.96 9.19
C TYR A 49 3.71 0.97 8.98
N ILE A 50 3.21 1.97 8.27
CA ILE A 50 1.78 2.09 7.99
C ILE A 50 1.53 1.73 6.53
N PHE A 51 0.62 0.81 6.26
CA PHE A 51 0.05 0.63 4.93
C PHE A 51 -1.14 1.57 4.78
N GLU A 52 -1.10 2.45 3.78
CA GLU A 52 -2.20 3.37 3.42
C GLU A 52 -3.13 2.75 2.36
N GLY A 53 -2.69 1.67 1.71
CA GLY A 53 -3.42 0.98 0.67
C GLY A 53 -2.45 0.39 -0.35
N TYR A 54 -2.99 -0.20 -1.41
CA TYR A 54 -2.19 -0.84 -2.45
C TYR A 54 -2.93 -0.81 -3.79
N THR A 55 -2.20 -1.16 -4.85
CA THR A 55 -2.73 -1.34 -6.21
C THR A 55 -2.12 -2.61 -6.79
N GLU A 56 -2.97 -3.58 -7.14
CA GLU A 56 -2.59 -4.86 -7.78
C GLU A 56 -2.71 -4.77 -9.30
N GLY A 57 -2.30 -5.81 -10.04
CA GLY A 57 -2.50 -5.87 -11.48
C GLY A 57 -1.56 -4.99 -12.29
N ILE A 58 -0.48 -4.47 -11.71
CA ILE A 58 0.44 -3.58 -12.44
C ILE A 58 1.34 -4.44 -13.32
N GLU A 59 1.06 -4.44 -14.63
CA GLU A 59 1.87 -5.14 -15.62
C GLU A 59 3.24 -4.47 -15.78
N GLY A 60 4.31 -5.26 -15.60
CA GLY A 60 5.68 -4.84 -15.87
C GLY A 60 6.41 -5.86 -16.75
N ASN A 61 7.61 -5.49 -17.18
CA ASN A 61 8.45 -6.31 -18.07
C ASN A 61 8.77 -7.72 -17.52
N TYR A 62 8.63 -7.93 -16.21
CA TYR A 62 8.99 -9.16 -15.50
C TYR A 62 7.79 -9.84 -14.82
N GLY A 63 6.59 -9.49 -15.26
CA GLY A 63 5.32 -9.98 -14.70
C GLY A 63 4.58 -8.92 -13.89
N GLU A 64 3.45 -9.34 -13.36
CA GLU A 64 2.52 -8.47 -12.65
C GLU A 64 2.97 -8.22 -11.21
N SER A 65 2.90 -6.95 -10.79
CA SER A 65 3.36 -6.46 -9.50
C SER A 65 2.23 -5.82 -8.69
N THR A 66 2.42 -5.75 -7.37
CA THR A 66 1.58 -4.97 -6.46
C THR A 66 2.39 -3.83 -5.87
N ALA A 67 1.89 -2.61 -6.01
CA ALA A 67 2.43 -1.42 -5.40
C ALA A 67 1.72 -1.16 -4.07
N VAL A 68 2.42 -1.32 -2.95
CA VAL A 68 1.91 -1.03 -1.61
C VAL A 68 2.35 0.36 -1.21
N ARG A 69 1.38 1.22 -0.83
CA ARG A 69 1.64 2.57 -0.30
C ARG A 69 1.99 2.45 1.17
N VAL A 70 3.21 2.87 1.52
CA VAL A 70 3.79 2.67 2.86
C VAL A 70 4.20 4.02 3.45
N ILE A 71 3.97 4.21 4.75
CA ILE A 71 4.52 5.32 5.52
C ILE A 71 5.62 4.81 6.44
N ARG A 72 6.77 5.47 6.38
CA ARG A 72 7.88 5.22 7.30
C ARG A 72 7.60 5.87 8.67
N PRO A 73 7.70 5.12 9.78
CA PRO A 73 7.29 5.64 11.09
C PRO A 73 8.21 6.73 11.65
N THR A 74 9.47 6.77 11.22
CA THR A 74 10.48 7.68 11.79
C THR A 74 10.31 9.12 11.35
N ASP A 75 9.82 9.35 10.13
CA ASP A 75 9.77 10.67 9.51
C ASP A 75 8.52 10.91 8.64
N GLY A 76 7.57 9.98 8.63
CA GLY A 76 6.35 10.11 7.86
C GLY A 76 6.55 10.02 6.35
N ARG A 77 7.73 9.63 5.84
CA ARG A 77 7.92 9.56 4.39
C ARG A 77 6.98 8.57 3.73
N ARG A 78 6.39 8.99 2.61
CA ARG A 78 5.55 8.16 1.75
C ARG A 78 6.44 7.38 0.77
N LEU A 79 6.34 6.07 0.82
CA LEU A 79 7.14 5.14 0.04
C LEU A 79 6.25 4.16 -0.71
N THR A 80 6.80 3.53 -1.75
CA THR A 80 6.16 2.43 -2.46
C THR A 80 6.96 1.14 -2.27
N LEU A 81 6.37 0.15 -1.61
CA LEU A 81 6.90 -1.21 -1.56
C LEU A 81 6.36 -1.99 -2.76
N TRP A 82 7.28 -2.46 -3.61
CA TRP A 82 6.95 -3.27 -4.77
C TRP A 82 7.06 -4.76 -4.43
N LEU A 83 5.96 -5.49 -4.56
CA LEU A 83 5.88 -6.93 -4.37
C LEU A 83 5.60 -7.62 -5.70
N THR A 84 6.32 -8.73 -5.96
CA THR A 84 6.22 -9.52 -7.18
C THR A 84 6.21 -11.01 -6.88
N GLY A 85 5.87 -11.84 -7.86
CA GLY A 85 5.82 -13.30 -7.69
C GLY A 85 4.90 -13.72 -6.53
N PHE A 86 5.31 -14.68 -5.72
CA PHE A 86 4.52 -15.16 -4.57
C PHE A 86 4.32 -14.12 -3.46
N GLU A 87 5.18 -13.09 -3.38
CA GLU A 87 5.09 -12.09 -2.33
C GLU A 87 3.80 -11.27 -2.41
N LYS A 88 3.32 -10.99 -3.63
CA LYS A 88 2.06 -10.26 -3.83
C LYS A 88 0.85 -11.07 -3.36
N GLU A 89 0.85 -12.39 -3.59
CA GLU A 89 -0.22 -13.29 -3.14
C GLU A 89 -0.24 -13.42 -1.62
N HIS A 90 0.94 -13.50 -0.99
CA HIS A 90 1.06 -13.53 0.47
C HIS A 90 0.59 -12.23 1.12
N PHE A 91 0.94 -11.08 0.53
CA PHE A 91 0.43 -9.80 0.96
C PHE A 91 -1.10 -9.70 0.83
N ALA A 92 -1.65 -10.02 -0.34
CA ALA A 92 -3.09 -9.99 -0.59
C ALA A 92 -3.85 -10.90 0.38
N SER A 93 -3.32 -12.09 0.65
CA SER A 93 -3.88 -13.03 1.63
C SER A 93 -3.86 -12.45 3.05
N ALA A 94 -2.76 -11.81 3.47
CA ALA A 94 -2.66 -11.20 4.79
C ALA A 94 -3.67 -10.05 4.95
N VAL A 95 -3.76 -9.15 3.97
CA VAL A 95 -4.71 -8.04 3.99
C VAL A 95 -6.15 -8.54 3.97
N SER A 96 -6.47 -9.52 3.12
CA SER A 96 -7.81 -10.11 3.04
C SER A 96 -8.25 -10.74 4.37
N ASN A 97 -7.35 -11.45 5.05
CA ASN A 97 -7.66 -12.00 6.37
C ASN A 97 -7.92 -10.88 7.39
N TRP A 98 -7.09 -9.84 7.41
CA TRP A 98 -7.28 -8.73 8.32
C TRP A 98 -8.59 -7.96 8.06
N THR A 99 -8.96 -7.74 6.80
CA THR A 99 -10.20 -7.04 6.46
C THR A 99 -11.43 -7.90 6.75
N GLN A 100 -11.35 -9.22 6.58
CA GLN A 100 -12.40 -10.15 7.04
C GLN A 100 -12.57 -10.12 8.56
N ASP A 101 -11.49 -9.93 9.31
CA ASP A 101 -11.49 -9.76 10.77
C ASP A 101 -11.90 -8.34 11.22
N GLY A 102 -12.30 -7.47 10.29
CA GLY A 102 -12.82 -6.13 10.56
C GLY A 102 -11.77 -5.01 10.54
N ALA A 103 -10.53 -5.29 10.16
CA ALA A 103 -9.52 -4.26 9.98
C ALA A 103 -9.77 -3.41 8.73
N SER A 104 -9.39 -2.15 8.79
CA SER A 104 -9.45 -1.23 7.66
C SER A 104 -8.15 -0.43 7.55
N PHE A 105 -7.89 0.12 6.38
CA PHE A 105 -6.80 1.08 6.24
C PHE A 105 -7.10 2.37 7.02
N PRO A 106 -6.06 3.07 7.51
CA PRO A 106 -4.64 2.71 7.48
C PRO A 106 -4.28 1.58 8.47
N MET A 107 -3.26 0.78 8.14
CA MET A 107 -2.85 -0.40 8.94
C MET A 107 -1.40 -0.27 9.42
N VAL A 108 -1.17 -0.23 10.73
CA VAL A 108 0.19 -0.33 11.31
C VAL A 108 0.61 -1.79 11.30
N VAL A 109 1.76 -2.07 10.69
CA VAL A 109 2.23 -3.43 10.46
C VAL A 109 3.67 -3.64 10.93
N LYS A 110 3.99 -4.91 11.14
CA LYS A 110 5.35 -5.42 11.21
C LYS A 110 5.53 -6.47 10.12
N PHE A 111 6.56 -6.33 9.30
CA PHE A 111 6.77 -7.25 8.18
C PHE A 111 8.24 -7.49 7.88
N LEU A 112 8.51 -8.57 7.15
CA LEU A 112 9.81 -8.86 6.55
C LEU A 112 9.61 -9.65 5.26
N ARG A 113 10.62 -9.61 4.39
CA ARG A 113 10.73 -10.45 3.19
C ARG A 113 11.81 -11.48 3.41
N HIS A 114 11.59 -12.73 2.99
CA HIS A 114 12.57 -13.78 3.23
C HIS A 114 12.48 -14.89 2.19
N LYS A 115 13.54 -15.68 2.05
CA LYS A 115 13.53 -16.92 1.30
C LYS A 115 12.75 -17.98 2.08
N GLN A 116 11.99 -18.80 1.38
CA GLN A 116 11.38 -20.00 1.92
C GLN A 116 11.57 -21.17 0.96
N MET A 117 11.94 -22.32 1.50
CA MET A 117 11.99 -23.57 0.76
C MET A 117 10.57 -24.08 0.46
N SER A 118 10.26 -24.32 -0.82
CA SER A 118 9.03 -25.00 -1.22
C SER A 118 9.14 -26.51 -1.00
N LYS A 119 7.98 -27.19 -0.99
CA LYS A 119 7.91 -28.66 -0.93
C LYS A 119 8.65 -29.35 -2.09
N ASN A 120 8.87 -28.64 -3.20
CA ASN A 120 9.51 -29.16 -4.41
C ASN A 120 11.03 -28.88 -4.43
N GLY A 121 11.62 -28.42 -3.32
CA GLY A 121 13.05 -28.14 -3.20
C GLY A 121 13.52 -26.87 -3.90
N ARG A 122 12.61 -26.00 -4.37
CA ARG A 122 12.93 -24.67 -4.90
C ARG A 122 12.68 -23.60 -3.85
N GLU A 123 13.58 -22.63 -3.76
CA GLU A 123 13.36 -21.45 -2.92
C GLU A 123 12.53 -20.40 -3.65
N TYR A 124 11.74 -19.66 -2.90
CA TYR A 124 10.99 -18.51 -3.38
C TYR A 124 11.02 -17.38 -2.34
N ASN A 125 10.79 -16.16 -2.80
CA ASN A 125 10.63 -15.03 -1.89
C ASN A 125 9.24 -15.04 -1.28
N ARG A 126 9.16 -14.86 0.03
CA ARG A 126 7.95 -14.77 0.80
C ARG A 126 7.86 -13.42 1.51
N PHE A 127 6.67 -12.86 1.48
CA PHE A 127 6.27 -11.75 2.32
C PHE A 127 5.54 -12.28 3.56
N SER A 128 5.97 -11.87 4.74
CA SER A 128 5.36 -12.24 6.02
C SER A 128 5.10 -10.97 6.82
N ALA A 129 3.87 -10.82 7.31
CA ALA A 129 3.45 -9.62 8.03
C ALA A 129 2.49 -9.92 9.18
N GLN A 130 2.47 -9.00 10.14
CA GLN A 130 1.59 -8.97 11.30
C GLN A 130 0.94 -7.59 11.39
N LEU A 131 -0.38 -7.57 11.60
CA LEU A 131 -1.12 -6.36 11.91
C LEU A 131 -0.92 -5.99 13.39
N LEU A 132 -0.58 -4.72 13.66
CA LEU A 132 -0.37 -4.19 15.00
C LEU A 132 -1.49 -3.24 15.44
N ASN A 133 -2.00 -2.42 14.51
CA ASN A 133 -3.07 -1.47 14.75
C ASN A 133 -3.77 -1.08 13.44
N PHE A 134 -4.99 -0.54 13.45
CA PHE A 134 -5.70 -0.19 12.21
C PHE A 134 -6.80 0.88 12.37
N GLY A 135 -7.25 1.41 11.23
CA GLY A 135 -8.38 2.35 11.13
C GLY A 135 -8.15 3.63 11.92
N ASP A 136 -9.21 4.12 12.57
CA ASP A 136 -9.24 5.41 13.27
C ASP A 136 -8.25 5.53 14.44
N SER A 137 -7.76 4.39 14.93
CA SER A 137 -6.78 4.36 16.02
C SER A 137 -5.34 4.62 15.56
N VAL A 138 -5.11 4.69 14.25
CA VAL A 138 -3.79 4.92 13.66
C VAL A 138 -3.60 6.40 13.37
N THR A 139 -2.59 7.00 14.00
CA THR A 139 -2.18 8.36 13.67
C THR A 139 -1.28 8.34 12.43
N VAL A 140 -1.78 8.91 11.33
CA VAL A 140 -1.01 9.09 10.10
C VAL A 140 -0.18 10.38 10.22
N PRO A 141 1.17 10.31 10.17
CA PRO A 141 1.99 11.50 10.22
C PRO A 141 1.81 12.37 8.96
N PRO A 142 2.02 13.70 9.06
CA PRO A 142 1.98 14.59 7.91
C PRO A 142 2.99 14.14 6.85
N VAL A 143 2.71 14.49 5.60
CA VAL A 143 3.64 14.24 4.49
C VAL A 143 4.79 15.25 4.61
N PRO A 144 6.06 14.83 4.52
CA PRO A 144 7.19 15.75 4.43
C PRO A 144 7.06 16.71 3.24
N GLU A 145 7.34 18.00 3.47
CA GLU A 145 7.18 19.06 2.46
C GLU A 145 7.97 18.80 1.17
N ASP A 146 9.12 18.14 1.27
CA ASP A 146 9.98 17.81 0.14
C ASP A 146 9.43 16.68 -0.75
N GLN A 147 8.34 16.02 -0.35
CA GLN A 147 7.66 15.01 -1.17
C GLN A 147 6.50 15.56 -1.99
N TYR A 148 6.15 16.83 -1.82
CA TYR A 148 5.15 17.46 -2.68
C TYR A 148 5.80 17.94 -3.97
N GLU A 149 5.21 17.56 -5.10
CA GLU A 149 5.56 18.05 -6.43
C GLU A 149 4.36 18.81 -6.99
N ASP A 150 4.59 20.03 -7.48
CA ASP A 150 3.55 20.84 -8.12
C ASP A 150 3.11 20.18 -9.43
N VAL A 151 1.80 20.25 -9.73
CA VAL A 151 1.26 19.79 -11.01
C VAL A 151 1.62 20.82 -12.08
N GLU A 152 2.41 20.44 -13.09
CA GLU A 152 2.69 21.26 -14.28
C GLU A 152 1.44 21.49 -15.15
#